data_AF-A0AAE0PFZ0-F1
#
_entry.id   AF-A0AAE0PFZ0-F1
#
_cell.length_a   1.000
_cell.length_b   1.000
_cell.length_c   1.000
_cell.angle_alpha   90.00
_cell.angle_beta   90.00
_cell.angle_gamma   90.00
#
_symmetry.space_group_name_H-M   'P 1'
#
loop_
_entity.id
_entity.type
_entity.pdbx_description
1 polymer ?
#
loop_
_entity_poly.entity_id
_entity_poly.type
_entity_poly.pdbx_seq_one_letter_code
_entity_poly.pdbx_strand_id
1 'polypeptide(L)'
;MGGLNLEVFKFGMYVMFPIGIMFYFGTNLDQRFTVPDFWPKPENANKVPFDREEIHEELQRLRARRLYLREKRLAEEARQVGGQQQQQQPKNDE
;
A
#
# COMPACT_ATOMS: atom_id res chain seq x y z
N MET A 1 -12.33 30.15 -57.66
CA MET A 1 -10.93 29.71 -57.52
C MET A 1 -10.40 30.14 -56.16
N GLY A 2 -10.42 29.24 -55.17
CA GLY A 2 -9.88 29.50 -53.83
C GLY A 2 -9.06 28.32 -53.27
N GLY A 3 -8.71 27.34 -54.11
CA GLY A 3 -8.14 26.06 -53.69
C GLY A 3 -6.78 26.17 -53.01
N LEU A 4 -5.84 26.92 -53.62
CA LEU A 4 -4.48 27.07 -53.09
C LEU A 4 -4.43 27.78 -51.72
N ASN A 5 -5.26 28.81 -51.52
CA ASN A 5 -5.25 29.55 -50.24
C ASN A 5 -5.86 28.73 -49.10
N LEU A 6 -6.86 27.90 -49.38
CA LEU A 6 -7.44 26.98 -48.38
C LEU A 6 -6.46 25.87 -48.00
N GLU A 7 -5.69 25.36 -48.96
CA GLU A 7 -4.69 24.32 -48.69
C GLU A 7 -3.54 24.83 -47.82
N VAL A 8 -3.07 26.06 -48.07
CA VAL A 8 -2.04 26.71 -47.23
C VAL A 8 -2.56 26.99 -45.82
N PHE A 9 -3.82 27.43 -45.68
CA PHE A 9 -4.43 27.62 -44.36
C PHE A 9 -4.56 26.29 -43.60
N LYS A 10 -5.02 25.23 -44.26
CA LYS A 10 -5.13 23.89 -43.68
C LYS A 10 -3.77 23.33 -43.25
N PHE A 11 -2.76 23.49 -44.10
CA PHE A 11 -1.38 23.11 -43.79
C PHE A 11 -0.85 23.89 -42.57
N GLY A 12 -1.03 25.22 -42.56
CA GLY A 12 -0.65 26.07 -41.44
C GLY A 12 -1.33 25.66 -40.14
N MET A 13 -2.63 25.37 -40.16
CA MET A 13 -3.37 24.86 -39.00
C MET A 13 -2.80 23.53 -38.51
N TYR A 14 -2.55 22.56 -39.40
CA TYR A 14 -2.03 21.26 -39.02
C TYR A 14 -0.59 21.29 -38.50
N VAL A 15 0.21 22.28 -38.86
CA VAL A 15 1.56 22.46 -38.30
C VAL A 15 1.49 23.25 -36.98
N MET A 16 0.72 24.34 -36.93
CA MET A 16 0.64 25.21 -35.74
C MET A 16 -0.11 24.56 -34.58
N PHE A 17 -1.12 23.73 -34.85
CA PHE A 17 -1.91 23.05 -33.83
C PHE A 17 -1.06 22.13 -32.92
N PRO A 18 -0.28 21.15 -33.44
CA PRO A 18 0.56 20.30 -32.60
C PRO A 18 1.71 21.08 -31.95
N ILE A 19 2.30 22.06 -32.64
CA ILE A 19 3.37 22.90 -32.06
C ILE A 19 2.83 23.73 -30.89
N GLY A 20 1.65 24.34 -31.03
CA GLY A 20 1.01 25.12 -29.97
C GLY A 20 0.62 24.28 -28.77
N ILE A 21 0.08 23.07 -29.00
CA ILE A 21 -0.23 22.11 -27.94
C ILE A 21 1.05 21.69 -27.21
N MET A 22 2.13 21.40 -27.94
CA MET A 22 3.43 21.07 -27.35
C MET A 22 4.04 22.25 -26.60
N PHE A 23 3.90 23.48 -27.07
CA PHE A 23 4.41 24.64 -26.34
C PHE A 23 3.65 24.88 -25.03
N TYR A 24 2.33 24.76 -25.07
CA TYR A 24 1.47 24.99 -23.91
C TYR A 24 1.57 23.88 -22.86
N PHE A 25 1.53 22.61 -23.29
CA PHE A 25 1.59 21.48 -22.37
C PHE A 25 3.02 20.98 -22.14
N GLY A 26 3.88 20.97 -23.15
CA GLY A 26 5.20 20.31 -23.14
C GLY A 26 6.26 20.93 -22.23
N THR A 27 6.13 22.22 -21.89
CA THR A 27 7.14 22.93 -21.09
C THR A 27 6.84 22.97 -19.59
N ASN A 28 5.59 22.66 -19.18
CA ASN A 28 5.11 22.86 -17.81
C ASN A 28 4.26 21.67 -17.29
N LEU A 29 4.54 20.45 -17.75
CA LEU A 29 3.80 19.27 -17.25
C LEU A 29 4.04 19.03 -15.76
N ASP A 30 5.28 19.16 -15.30
CA ASP A 30 5.65 18.84 -13.92
C ASP A 30 4.90 19.72 -12.91
N GLN A 31 4.86 21.05 -13.13
CA GLN A 31 4.13 21.94 -12.22
C GLN A 31 2.60 21.74 -12.25
N ARG A 32 2.03 21.35 -13.40
CA ARG A 32 0.57 21.26 -13.59
C ARG A 32 -0.02 19.90 -13.23
N PHE A 33 0.77 18.83 -13.34
CA PHE A 33 0.30 17.45 -13.16
C PHE A 33 0.97 16.72 -12.00
N THR A 34 1.97 17.32 -11.33
CA THR A 34 2.54 16.71 -10.12
C THR A 34 1.55 16.79 -8.97
N VAL A 35 1.25 15.62 -8.41
CA VAL A 35 0.39 15.49 -7.23
C VAL A 35 1.23 15.80 -6.00
N PRO A 36 0.88 16.84 -5.20
CA PRO A 36 1.58 17.10 -3.95
C PRO A 36 1.37 15.91 -3.00
N ASP A 37 2.42 15.52 -2.28
CA ASP A 37 2.41 14.38 -1.35
C ASP A 37 2.02 13.02 -2.00
N PHE A 38 2.35 12.80 -3.28
CA PHE A 38 2.10 11.51 -3.96
C PHE A 38 2.71 10.31 -3.22
N TRP A 39 3.93 10.48 -2.69
CA TRP A 39 4.60 9.45 -1.92
C TRP A 39 4.26 9.57 -0.43
N PRO A 40 4.03 8.44 0.27
CA PRO A 40 3.88 8.46 1.72
C PRO A 40 5.07 9.16 2.36
N LYS A 41 4.79 10.13 3.23
CA LYS A 41 5.83 10.86 3.96
C LYS A 41 6.74 9.86 4.68
N PRO A 42 8.06 10.11 4.73
CA PRO A 42 9.03 9.20 5.38
C PRO A 42 8.71 8.98 6.88
N GLU A 43 7.91 9.84 7.49
CA GLU A 43 7.35 9.69 8.84
C GLU A 43 6.37 8.52 8.95
N ASN A 44 5.62 8.21 7.88
CA ASN A 44 4.68 7.09 7.81
C ASN A 44 5.35 5.79 7.34
N ALA A 45 6.62 5.85 6.93
CA ALA A 45 7.39 4.68 6.59
C ALA A 45 7.84 3.97 7.87
N ASN A 46 7.84 2.63 7.84
CA ASN A 46 8.38 1.83 8.93
C ASN A 46 9.89 2.15 9.08
N LYS A 47 10.28 2.78 10.18
CA LYS A 47 11.68 3.04 10.51
C LYS A 47 12.30 1.74 10.99
N VAL A 48 13.17 1.17 10.15
CA VAL A 48 13.96 0.00 10.55
C VAL A 48 14.99 0.49 11.60
N PRO A 49 15.14 -0.21 12.74
CA PRO A 49 16.14 0.15 13.72
C PRO A 49 17.54 -0.02 13.12
N PHE A 50 18.39 1.01 13.26
CA PHE A 50 19.74 1.02 12.68
C PHE A 50 20.83 0.72 13.72
N ASP A 51 20.55 0.99 14.99
CA ASP A 51 21.49 0.76 16.08
C ASP A 51 21.40 -0.65 16.64
N ARG A 52 22.56 -1.22 17.02
CA ARG A 52 22.63 -2.60 17.51
C ARG A 52 21.77 -2.80 18.76
N GLU A 53 21.79 -1.87 19.70
CA GLU A 53 21.02 -1.98 20.94
C GLU A 53 19.51 -1.97 20.67
N GLU A 54 19.04 -1.04 19.83
CA GLU A 54 17.64 -0.92 19.39
C GLU A 54 17.15 -2.20 18.70
N ILE A 55 17.99 -2.83 17.86
CA ILE A 55 17.69 -4.11 17.21
C ILE A 55 17.51 -5.22 18.26
N HIS A 56 18.33 -5.27 19.30
CA HIS A 56 18.22 -6.31 20.34
C HIS A 56 16.94 -6.13 21.16
N GLU A 57 16.58 -4.91 21.51
CA GLU A 57 15.35 -4.60 22.25
C GLU A 57 14.10 -4.97 21.44
N GLU A 58 14.02 -4.56 20.18
CA GLU A 58 12.87 -4.89 19.32
C GLU A 58 12.81 -6.41 19.04
N LEU A 59 13.96 -7.09 18.92
CA LEU A 59 14.02 -8.55 18.81
C LEU A 59 13.48 -9.24 20.08
N GLN A 60 13.84 -8.74 21.26
CA GLN A 60 13.32 -9.26 22.53
C GLN A 60 11.81 -9.06 22.65
N ARG A 61 11.31 -7.87 22.28
CA ARG A 61 9.88 -7.56 22.22
C ARG A 61 9.13 -8.51 21.28
N LEU A 62 9.66 -8.77 20.09
CA LEU A 62 9.08 -9.69 19.12
C LEU A 62 9.08 -11.14 19.64
N ARG A 63 10.14 -11.58 20.32
CA ARG A 63 10.19 -12.91 20.97
C ARG A 63 9.15 -13.04 22.06
N ALA A 64 9.02 -12.06 22.94
CA ALA A 64 8.03 -12.05 24.02
C ALA A 64 6.60 -12.10 23.45
N ARG A 65 6.31 -11.30 22.42
CA ARG A 65 5.02 -11.33 21.72
C ARG A 65 4.72 -12.71 21.12
N ARG A 66 5.71 -13.36 20.52
CA ARG A 66 5.56 -14.70 19.94
C ARG A 66 5.26 -15.75 21.02
N LEU A 67 5.96 -15.72 22.15
CA LEU A 67 5.73 -16.66 23.25
C LEU A 67 4.34 -16.48 23.86
N TYR A 68 3.93 -15.23 24.12
CA TYR A 68 2.59 -14.91 24.62
C TYR A 68 1.48 -15.43 23.70
N LEU A 69 1.58 -15.20 22.38
CA LEU A 69 0.59 -15.70 21.42
C LEU A 69 0.56 -17.23 21.35
N ARG A 70 1.71 -17.88 21.52
CA ARG A 70 1.81 -19.34 21.57
C ARG A 70 1.12 -19.91 22.82
N GLU A 71 1.39 -19.32 23.99
CA GLU A 71 0.76 -19.73 25.25
C GLU A 71 -0.75 -19.53 25.21
N LYS A 72 -1.21 -18.39 24.68
CA LYS A 72 -2.64 -18.12 24.48
C LYS A 72 -3.30 -19.20 23.61
N ARG A 73 -2.67 -19.57 22.50
CA ARG A 73 -3.17 -20.64 21.62
C ARG A 73 -3.26 -21.99 22.35
N LEU A 74 -2.20 -22.39 23.05
CA LEU A 74 -2.17 -23.64 23.82
C LEU A 74 -3.24 -23.65 24.92
N ALA A 75 -3.47 -22.53 25.60
CA ALA A 75 -4.51 -22.41 26.63
C ALA A 75 -5.93 -22.52 26.03
N GLU A 76 -6.16 -21.94 24.84
CA GLU A 76 -7.42 -22.08 24.11
C GLU A 76 -7.65 -23.52 23.65
N GLU A 77 -6.63 -24.19 23.10
CA GLU A 77 -6.68 -25.60 22.71
C GLU A 77 -6.98 -26.52 23.92
N ALA A 78 -6.31 -26.30 25.05
CA ALA A 78 -6.55 -27.06 26.28
C ALA A 78 -7.99 -26.90 26.82
N ARG A 79 -8.56 -25.69 26.74
CA ARG A 79 -9.96 -25.43 27.13
C ARG A 79 -10.95 -26.13 26.19
N GLN A 80 -10.67 -26.16 24.89
CA GLN A 80 -11.54 -26.83 23.91
C GLN A 80 -11.52 -28.35 24.09
N VAL A 81 -10.35 -28.96 24.34
CA VAL A 81 -10.23 -30.41 24.58
C VAL A 81 -10.90 -30.82 25.90
N GLY A 82 -10.76 -30.02 26.97
CA GLY A 82 -11.44 -30.28 28.25
C GLY A 82 -12.96 -30.19 28.18
N GLY A 83 -13.50 -29.26 27.37
CA GLY A 83 -14.95 -29.12 27.16
C GLY A 83 -15.57 -30.26 26.36
N GLN A 84 -14.82 -30.89 25.45
CA GLN A 84 -15.28 -32.04 24.67
C GLN A 84 -15.35 -33.33 25.49
N GLN A 85 -14.47 -33.52 26.47
CA GLN A 85 -14.47 -34.71 27.34
C GLN A 85 -15.65 -34.71 28.34
N GLN A 86 -16.12 -33.55 28.80
CA GLN A 86 -17.28 -33.46 29.69
C GLN A 86 -18.63 -33.67 28.98
N GLN A 87 -18.69 -33.55 27.64
CA GLN A 87 -19.93 -33.79 26.87
C GLN A 87 -20.10 -35.25 26.39
N GLN A 88 -19.07 -36.09 26.51
CA GLN A 88 -19.12 -37.51 26.07
C GLN A 88 -19.32 -38.52 27.21
N GLN A 89 -19.58 -38.07 28.44
CA GLN A 89 -19.95 -39.00 29.52
C GLN A 89 -21.39 -39.49 29.28
N PRO A 90 -21.60 -40.78 29.00
CA PRO A 90 -22.91 -41.28 28.62
C PRO A 90 -23.82 -41.22 29.85
N LYS A 91 -24.99 -40.63 29.65
CA LYS A 91 -26.09 -40.60 30.62
C LYS A 91 -26.66 -42.02 30.73
N ASN A 92 -25.97 -42.89 31.45
CA ASN A 92 -26.47 -44.19 31.86
C ASN A 92 -27.19 -43.98 33.20
N ASP A 93 -28.44 -43.54 33.11
CA ASP A 93 -29.39 -43.59 34.22
C ASP A 93 -30.20 -44.90 34.11
N GLU A 94 -30.17 -45.62 35.23
CA GLU A 94 -30.95 -46.77 35.74
C GLU A 94 -32.22 -47.24 34.99
#